data_AF-A0A0F9RXF7-F1
#
_entry.id   AF-A0A0F9RXF7-F1
#
_cell.length_a   1.000
_cell.length_b   1.000
_cell.length_c   1.000
_cell.angle_alpha   90.00
_cell.angle_beta   90.00
_cell.angle_gamma   90.00
#
_symmetry.space_group_name_H-M   'P 1'
#
loop_
_entity.id
_entity.type
_entity.pdbx_description
1 polymer ?
#
loop_
_entity_poly.entity_id
_entity_poly.type
_entity_poly.pdbx_seq_one_letter_code
_entity_poly.pdbx_strand_id
1 'polypeptide(L)'
;MPIKDVSDVRRMPRLGKIRLGVKVEVEGKNPYPRATDHFVVPDEIKRIVGDEPKKLSIMFPTENPEEFAQQWYRCYSFSQGLICKGDGATAVRKVDVANGDIASHTTEEWARKEWGCDPEMCEQYLGKQCRRVMNLLFLIPEVPGLGVWQLDTTSFYSIVNINSCLASDGLIRRLCGRVSFIPLVLSLEPQIVEPEGIKKKTVNILQIRSEVKLAEIQKLGRVPPEKVLLPPPDEDEIPTDLIPEEIAGRDEPPVVKGKTPAEPVVKKPASDINEDDVPTMDAVIRFCSHFWGMKPVELCGELGYKTMAELKDSRITPWVAWLTIKQLKQPSDIPSAPEPAAAAPEPAAEPAAEPVAEPAPVPEPGPPPEDEVLWPEDLPGAGESPAAPGAEPSRPPGKSEETAGFIDIPLLKAQLKKLRAKNLKAWEEVNLLSYLKSFYKVEGKTVLEAVAKLDQGAATHFMKRVQDSLPIIK
;
A
#
# COMPACT_ATOMS: atom_id res chain seq x y z
N MET A 1 -24.29 -27.72 -23.06
CA MET A 1 -23.26 -27.91 -22.02
C MET A 1 -22.12 -26.95 -22.32
N PRO A 2 -21.50 -26.30 -21.32
CA PRO A 2 -20.27 -25.54 -21.53
C PRO A 2 -19.16 -26.45 -22.12
N ILE A 3 -18.34 -25.89 -23.02
CA ILE A 3 -17.11 -26.54 -23.48
C ILE A 3 -16.16 -26.62 -22.29
N LYS A 4 -15.83 -27.84 -21.89
CA LYS A 4 -14.89 -28.14 -20.80
C LYS A 4 -13.55 -27.46 -21.05
N ASP A 5 -12.94 -26.92 -19.99
CA ASP A 5 -11.62 -26.25 -20.01
C ASP A 5 -11.53 -24.97 -20.86
N VAL A 6 -12.64 -24.51 -21.46
CA VAL A 6 -12.74 -23.23 -22.20
C VAL A 6 -13.76 -22.29 -21.56
N SER A 7 -14.94 -22.80 -21.17
CA SER A 7 -16.03 -21.98 -20.63
C SER A 7 -15.77 -21.48 -19.21
N ASP A 8 -14.93 -22.20 -18.47
CA ASP A 8 -14.53 -21.87 -17.10
C ASP A 8 -13.37 -20.85 -17.08
N VAL A 9 -12.68 -20.65 -18.22
CA VAL A 9 -11.51 -19.77 -18.34
C VAL A 9 -11.94 -18.32 -18.54
N ARG A 10 -12.40 -17.69 -17.45
CA ARG A 10 -12.69 -16.26 -17.41
C ARG A 10 -11.39 -15.46 -17.33
N ARG A 11 -11.07 -14.71 -18.38
CA ARG A 11 -9.89 -13.82 -18.42
C ARG A 11 -10.29 -12.40 -18.08
N MET A 12 -9.74 -11.84 -17.01
CA MET A 12 -9.86 -10.41 -16.73
C MET A 12 -8.94 -9.63 -17.69
N PRO A 13 -9.45 -8.66 -18.46
CA PRO A 13 -8.62 -7.79 -19.29
C PRO A 13 -7.72 -6.94 -18.39
N ARG A 14 -6.44 -6.79 -18.76
CA ARG A 14 -5.49 -5.98 -17.99
C ARG A 14 -5.35 -4.63 -18.66
N LEU A 15 -5.66 -3.55 -17.94
CA LEU A 15 -5.53 -2.18 -18.45
C LEU A 15 -4.06 -1.75 -18.49
N GLY A 16 -3.29 -2.10 -17.45
CA GLY A 16 -1.86 -1.86 -17.45
C GLY A 16 -1.16 -2.30 -16.17
N LYS A 17 0.02 -1.71 -15.94
CA LYS A 17 0.91 -2.10 -14.83
C LYS A 17 1.42 -0.89 -14.06
N ILE A 18 1.14 -0.88 -12.76
CA ILE A 18 1.65 0.11 -11.80
C ILE A 18 3.00 -0.38 -11.27
N ARG A 19 3.97 0.53 -11.09
CA ARG A 19 5.33 0.20 -10.65
C ARG A 19 5.68 0.90 -9.34
N LEU A 20 6.56 0.28 -8.56
CA LEU A 20 7.05 0.77 -7.26
C LEU A 20 8.40 1.51 -7.36
N GLY A 21 8.83 1.83 -8.58
CA GLY A 21 10.16 2.33 -8.83
C GLY A 21 10.40 2.66 -10.30
N VAL A 22 11.30 3.61 -10.51
CA VAL A 22 11.72 4.10 -11.82
C VAL A 22 13.04 3.43 -12.21
N LYS A 23 13.22 3.12 -13.50
CA LYS A 23 14.55 2.78 -14.02
C LYS A 23 15.33 4.06 -14.18
N VAL A 24 16.42 4.22 -13.44
CA VAL A 24 17.33 5.36 -13.63
C VAL A 24 18.36 4.93 -14.66
N GLU A 25 18.28 5.53 -15.84
CA GLU A 25 19.32 5.48 -16.87
C GLU A 25 20.33 6.58 -16.53
N VAL A 26 21.60 6.20 -16.37
CA VAL A 26 22.72 7.13 -16.18
C VAL A 26 23.66 6.91 -17.35
N GLU A 27 24.05 7.97 -18.04
CA GLU A 27 24.94 7.87 -19.19
C GLU A 27 26.22 7.09 -18.83
N GLY A 28 26.53 6.07 -19.63
CA GLY A 28 27.67 5.17 -19.41
C GLY A 28 27.47 4.06 -18.36
N LYS A 29 26.30 3.89 -17.72
CA LYS A 29 26.03 2.78 -16.78
C LYS A 29 24.73 2.05 -17.09
N ASN A 30 24.71 0.74 -16.84
CA ASN A 30 23.51 -0.07 -16.99
C ASN A 30 22.35 0.46 -16.11
N PRO A 31 21.12 0.57 -16.64
CA PRO A 31 19.98 1.10 -15.89
C PRO A 31 19.69 0.28 -14.63
N TYR A 32 19.65 0.96 -13.49
CA TYR A 32 19.29 0.33 -12.23
C TYR A 32 17.90 0.76 -11.76
N PRO A 33 17.10 -0.15 -11.18
CA PRO A 33 15.82 0.20 -10.58
C PRO A 33 16.05 0.97 -9.28
N ARG A 34 15.57 2.21 -9.21
CA ARG A 34 15.47 2.98 -7.97
C ARG A 34 14.06 2.81 -7.41
N ALA A 35 13.96 2.36 -6.16
CA ALA A 35 12.68 2.33 -5.46
C ALA A 35 12.24 3.76 -5.14
N THR A 36 10.97 4.07 -5.35
CA THR A 36 10.37 5.37 -5.05
C THR A 36 9.46 5.26 -3.82
N ASP A 37 9.03 6.39 -3.27
CA ASP A 37 8.09 6.51 -2.16
C ASP A 37 6.63 6.75 -2.60
N HIS A 38 6.39 6.91 -3.90
CA HIS A 38 5.08 6.98 -4.54
C HIS A 38 4.88 5.82 -5.54
N PHE A 39 3.63 5.57 -5.94
CA PHE A 39 3.29 4.64 -7.02
C PHE A 39 3.53 5.30 -8.38
N VAL A 40 4.33 4.67 -9.23
CA VAL A 40 4.50 5.08 -10.63
C VAL A 40 3.30 4.54 -11.42
N VAL A 41 2.31 5.41 -11.59
CA VAL A 41 1.06 5.16 -12.31
C VAL A 41 1.13 5.66 -13.77
N PRO A 42 0.39 5.04 -14.71
CA PRO A 42 0.24 5.54 -16.07
C PRO A 42 -0.66 6.79 -16.14
N ASP A 43 -0.54 7.53 -17.25
CA ASP A 43 -1.08 8.91 -17.38
C ASP A 43 -2.61 9.01 -17.27
N GLU A 44 -3.32 7.92 -17.58
CA GLU A 44 -4.78 7.80 -17.36
C GLU A 44 -5.16 7.97 -15.88
N ILE A 45 -4.37 7.38 -14.98
CA ILE A 45 -4.60 7.41 -13.53
C ILE A 45 -4.07 8.72 -12.94
N LYS A 46 -2.95 9.25 -13.46
CA LYS A 46 -2.36 10.52 -13.00
C LYS A 46 -3.36 11.68 -13.05
N ARG A 47 -4.21 11.73 -14.07
CA ARG A 47 -5.26 12.76 -14.23
C ARG A 47 -6.30 12.76 -13.10
N ILE A 48 -6.42 11.67 -12.36
CA ILE A 48 -7.46 11.45 -11.35
C ILE A 48 -6.85 11.46 -9.94
N VAL A 49 -5.74 10.75 -9.75
CA VAL A 49 -5.10 10.55 -8.43
C VAL A 49 -3.85 11.42 -8.23
N GLY A 50 -3.38 12.13 -9.26
CA GLY A 50 -2.17 12.94 -9.25
C GLY A 50 -0.91 12.20 -9.73
N ASP A 51 0.19 12.94 -9.89
CA ASP A 51 1.45 12.41 -10.44
C ASP A 51 2.22 11.47 -9.49
N GLU A 52 2.17 11.72 -8.18
CA GLU A 52 2.92 10.98 -7.15
C GLU A 52 2.04 10.41 -6.02
N PRO A 53 1.06 9.55 -6.31
CA PRO A 53 0.16 9.02 -5.28
C PRO A 53 0.89 8.06 -4.34
N LYS A 54 0.74 8.28 -3.03
CA LYS A 54 1.24 7.37 -1.95
C LYS A 54 0.16 6.42 -1.41
N LYS A 55 -1.09 6.67 -1.79
CA LYS A 55 -2.28 5.87 -1.51
C LYS A 55 -3.04 5.66 -2.81
N LEU A 56 -3.62 4.48 -3.00
CA LEU A 56 -4.52 4.18 -4.12
C LEU A 56 -5.81 3.54 -3.58
N SER A 57 -6.96 4.05 -4.03
CA SER A 57 -8.27 3.43 -3.83
C SER A 57 -8.36 2.18 -4.72
N ILE A 58 -8.59 1.01 -4.12
CA ILE A 58 -8.58 -0.29 -4.82
C ILE A 58 -9.75 -1.18 -4.40
N MET A 59 -10.14 -2.09 -5.30
CA MET A 59 -11.09 -3.17 -5.04
C MET A 59 -10.57 -4.48 -5.65
N PHE A 60 -10.87 -5.63 -5.03
CA PHE A 60 -10.52 -6.94 -5.61
C PHE A 60 -11.66 -7.49 -6.50
N PRO A 61 -11.35 -8.08 -7.66
CA PRO A 61 -12.35 -8.53 -8.62
C PRO A 61 -12.95 -9.90 -8.27
N THR A 62 -12.21 -10.76 -7.57
CA THR A 62 -12.65 -12.13 -7.23
C THR A 62 -12.38 -12.44 -5.75
N GLU A 63 -13.05 -13.45 -5.21
CA GLU A 63 -12.90 -13.84 -3.79
C GLU A 63 -11.69 -14.75 -3.53
N ASN A 64 -11.09 -15.34 -4.58
CA ASN A 64 -9.98 -16.26 -4.45
C ASN A 64 -8.63 -15.51 -4.51
N PRO A 65 -7.85 -15.45 -3.40
CA PRO A 65 -6.57 -14.75 -3.38
C PRO A 65 -5.54 -15.33 -4.37
N GLU A 66 -5.65 -16.61 -4.73
CA GLU A 66 -4.71 -17.24 -5.67
C GLU A 66 -4.84 -16.70 -7.10
N GLU A 67 -6.01 -16.18 -7.48
CA GLU A 67 -6.22 -15.61 -8.81
C GLU A 67 -5.58 -14.23 -8.94
N PHE A 68 -5.78 -13.39 -7.92
CA PHE A 68 -5.42 -11.97 -7.96
C PHE A 68 -4.13 -11.62 -7.19
N ALA A 69 -3.65 -12.44 -6.26
CA ALA A 69 -2.43 -12.22 -5.46
C ALA A 69 -1.38 -13.34 -5.67
N GLN A 70 -1.14 -13.70 -6.94
CA GLN A 70 -0.29 -14.82 -7.35
C GLN A 70 1.16 -14.67 -6.88
N GLN A 71 1.60 -15.59 -6.01
CA GLN A 71 2.94 -15.63 -5.45
C GLN A 71 3.77 -16.76 -6.05
N TRP A 72 4.93 -16.42 -6.61
CA TRP A 72 5.83 -17.40 -7.23
C TRP A 72 7.28 -16.96 -7.07
N TYR A 73 8.18 -17.91 -6.88
CA TYR A 73 9.60 -17.72 -7.16
C TYR A 73 9.80 -17.65 -8.67
N ARG A 74 10.43 -16.58 -9.15
CA ARG A 74 10.69 -16.37 -10.57
C ARG A 74 12.15 -15.99 -10.80
N CYS A 75 12.77 -16.66 -11.77
CA CYS A 75 14.11 -16.35 -12.27
C CYS A 75 13.99 -15.84 -13.71
N TYR A 76 14.62 -14.69 -13.98
CA TYR A 76 14.61 -14.04 -15.28
C TYR A 76 16.03 -13.92 -15.83
N SER A 77 16.21 -14.22 -17.12
CA SER A 77 17.37 -13.81 -17.90
C SER A 77 17.03 -12.62 -18.79
N PHE A 78 18.04 -11.81 -19.08
CA PHE A 78 17.97 -10.68 -19.99
C PHE A 78 17.62 -11.11 -21.44
N SER A 79 18.16 -12.25 -21.90
CA SER A 79 17.96 -12.72 -23.28
C SER A 79 16.70 -13.57 -23.47
N GLN A 80 16.39 -14.46 -22.52
CA GLN A 80 15.34 -15.47 -22.68
C GLN A 80 14.07 -15.23 -21.84
N GLY A 81 14.01 -14.11 -21.12
CA GLY A 81 12.88 -13.76 -20.24
C GLY A 81 12.78 -14.71 -19.05
N LEU A 82 11.57 -15.20 -18.77
CA LEU A 82 11.32 -16.11 -17.65
C LEU A 82 11.97 -17.49 -17.90
N ILE A 83 13.02 -17.81 -17.14
CA ILE A 83 13.70 -19.11 -17.15
C ILE A 83 12.98 -20.09 -16.22
N CYS A 84 12.70 -19.68 -14.99
CA CYS A 84 12.19 -20.56 -13.94
C CYS A 84 10.99 -19.92 -13.24
N LYS A 85 9.95 -20.72 -13.00
CA LYS A 85 8.80 -20.38 -12.15
C LYS A 85 8.56 -21.55 -11.19
N GLY A 86 8.60 -21.31 -9.88
CA GLY A 86 8.37 -22.34 -8.86
C GLY A 86 7.62 -21.81 -7.63
N ASP A 87 7.06 -22.72 -6.86
CA ASP A 87 6.28 -22.46 -5.63
C ASP A 87 7.15 -22.58 -4.35
N GLY A 88 8.31 -23.24 -4.43
CA GLY A 88 9.16 -23.57 -3.28
C GLY A 88 9.22 -25.07 -2.95
N ALA A 89 8.57 -25.92 -3.76
CA ALA A 89 8.70 -27.38 -3.77
C ALA A 89 8.88 -27.91 -5.21
N THR A 90 8.12 -27.37 -6.17
CA THR A 90 8.19 -27.66 -7.60
C THR A 90 8.49 -26.41 -8.42
N ALA A 91 9.12 -26.58 -9.58
CA ALA A 91 9.39 -25.52 -10.54
C ALA A 91 9.34 -26.01 -11.99
N VAL A 92 8.88 -25.13 -12.89
CA VAL A 92 8.99 -25.30 -14.33
C VAL A 92 10.27 -24.61 -14.81
N ARG A 93 11.33 -25.41 -14.98
CA ARG A 93 12.63 -25.12 -15.61
C ARG A 93 12.56 -24.90 -17.12
N LYS A 94 13.05 -23.80 -17.70
CA LYS A 94 13.62 -23.80 -19.05
C LYS A 94 14.99 -24.48 -19.01
N VAL A 95 15.12 -25.57 -19.76
CA VAL A 95 16.31 -26.42 -19.82
C VAL A 95 16.79 -26.47 -21.27
N ASP A 96 18.09 -26.33 -21.47
CA ASP A 96 18.77 -26.48 -22.76
C ASP A 96 18.68 -27.94 -23.24
N VAL A 97 18.26 -28.17 -24.48
CA VAL A 97 18.06 -29.53 -25.02
C VAL A 97 19.40 -30.26 -25.23
N ALA A 98 20.48 -29.54 -25.55
CA ALA A 98 21.79 -30.12 -25.82
C ALA A 98 22.56 -30.42 -24.52
N ASN A 99 22.51 -29.50 -23.55
CA ASN A 99 23.30 -29.61 -22.31
C ASN A 99 22.54 -30.21 -21.12
N GLY A 100 21.20 -30.18 -21.13
CA GLY A 100 20.39 -30.57 -19.96
C GLY A 100 20.44 -29.58 -18.79
N ASP A 101 21.15 -28.46 -18.97
CA ASP A 101 21.38 -27.40 -17.99
C ASP A 101 20.41 -26.21 -18.18
N ILE A 102 20.57 -25.20 -17.33
CA ILE A 102 19.73 -23.99 -17.32
C ILE A 102 19.87 -23.25 -18.67
N ALA A 103 18.75 -22.99 -19.34
CA ALA A 103 18.76 -22.23 -20.58
C ALA A 103 19.41 -20.84 -20.36
N SER A 104 20.50 -20.59 -21.08
CA SER A 104 21.36 -19.42 -20.91
C SER A 104 21.16 -18.41 -22.05
N HIS A 105 22.08 -17.45 -22.19
CA HIS A 105 22.10 -16.56 -23.36
C HIS A 105 22.65 -17.22 -24.62
N THR A 106 23.29 -18.39 -24.47
CA THR A 106 23.93 -19.18 -25.55
C THR A 106 23.05 -20.35 -26.02
N THR A 107 21.92 -20.60 -25.36
CA THR A 107 21.00 -21.70 -25.66
C THR A 107 20.09 -21.36 -26.84
N GLU A 108 20.20 -22.10 -27.94
CA GLU A 108 19.33 -21.95 -29.12
C GLU A 108 17.99 -22.69 -28.95
N GLU A 109 18.02 -23.95 -28.50
CA GLU A 109 16.83 -24.77 -28.26
C GLU A 109 16.61 -25.06 -26.76
N TRP A 110 15.38 -24.85 -26.28
CA TRP A 110 15.02 -25.05 -24.88
C TRP A 110 13.67 -25.77 -24.72
N ALA A 111 13.60 -26.68 -23.76
CA ALA A 111 12.38 -27.36 -23.33
C ALA A 111 11.93 -26.84 -21.95
N ARG A 112 10.62 -26.96 -21.65
CA ARG A 112 10.11 -26.77 -20.28
C ARG A 112 10.03 -28.12 -19.59
N LYS A 113 10.67 -28.24 -18.43
CA LYS A 113 10.69 -29.46 -17.61
C LYS A 113 10.40 -29.14 -16.15
N GLU A 114 9.68 -30.05 -15.50
CA GLU A 114 9.44 -29.99 -14.05
C GLU A 114 10.71 -30.36 -13.27
N TRP A 115 10.94 -29.68 -12.16
CA TRP A 115 12.16 -29.74 -11.36
C TRP A 115 11.88 -29.45 -9.87
N GLY A 116 12.66 -30.03 -8.94
CA GLY A 116 12.52 -29.77 -7.50
C GLY A 116 13.03 -28.37 -7.11
N CYS A 117 12.24 -27.62 -6.34
CA CYS A 117 12.46 -26.18 -6.13
C CYS A 117 12.78 -25.82 -4.66
N ASP A 118 13.87 -26.33 -4.11
CA ASP A 118 14.30 -25.98 -2.74
C ASP A 118 15.02 -24.62 -2.68
N PRO A 119 14.45 -23.58 -2.04
CA PRO A 119 15.08 -22.25 -2.03
C PRO A 119 16.43 -22.20 -1.32
N GLU A 120 16.63 -23.02 -0.28
CA GLU A 120 17.90 -23.07 0.48
C GLU A 120 19.06 -23.68 -0.32
N MET A 121 18.76 -24.64 -1.22
CA MET A 121 19.75 -25.37 -2.00
C MET A 121 19.88 -24.83 -3.45
N CYS A 122 19.01 -23.91 -3.85
CA CYS A 122 18.99 -23.35 -5.20
C CYS A 122 20.06 -22.26 -5.39
N GLU A 123 21.11 -22.58 -6.13
CA GLU A 123 22.18 -21.65 -6.53
C GLU A 123 21.66 -20.34 -7.13
N GLN A 124 20.57 -20.39 -7.91
CA GLN A 124 19.99 -19.19 -8.53
C GLN A 124 19.28 -18.29 -7.50
N TYR A 125 18.78 -18.85 -6.40
CA TYR A 125 18.21 -18.09 -5.30
C TYR A 125 19.32 -17.48 -4.42
N LEU A 126 20.32 -18.28 -4.06
CA LEU A 126 21.53 -17.81 -3.35
C LEU A 126 22.26 -16.70 -4.13
N GLY A 127 22.36 -16.84 -5.45
CA GLY A 127 22.88 -15.84 -6.38
C GLY A 127 21.96 -14.63 -6.66
N LYS A 128 20.80 -14.52 -5.99
CA LYS A 128 19.82 -13.40 -6.10
C LYS A 128 19.23 -13.19 -7.51
N GLN A 129 19.39 -14.15 -8.41
CA GLN A 129 18.80 -14.18 -9.76
C GLN A 129 17.35 -14.65 -9.74
N CYS A 130 17.05 -15.64 -8.89
CA CYS A 130 15.69 -16.02 -8.55
C CYS A 130 15.17 -15.12 -7.42
N ARG A 131 13.95 -14.60 -7.56
CA ARG A 131 13.31 -13.74 -6.56
C ARG A 131 11.89 -14.21 -6.29
N ARG A 132 11.44 -14.08 -5.05
CA ARG A 132 10.01 -14.09 -4.72
C ARG A 132 9.32 -12.91 -5.42
N VAL A 133 8.26 -13.16 -6.16
CA VAL A 133 7.45 -12.14 -6.83
C VAL A 133 5.99 -12.43 -6.53
N MET A 134 5.30 -11.45 -5.97
CA MET A 134 3.84 -11.43 -5.91
C MET A 134 3.30 -10.48 -6.96
N ASN A 135 2.37 -10.97 -7.77
CA ASN A 135 1.59 -10.14 -8.69
C ASN A 135 0.24 -9.88 -8.03
N LEU A 136 -0.04 -8.62 -7.70
CA LEU A 136 -1.34 -8.17 -7.23
C LEU A 136 -2.14 -7.63 -8.42
N LEU A 137 -3.37 -8.09 -8.58
CA LEU A 137 -4.35 -7.64 -9.57
C LEU A 137 -5.52 -7.00 -8.83
N PHE A 138 -5.87 -5.77 -9.19
CA PHE A 138 -6.96 -5.03 -8.54
C PHE A 138 -7.65 -4.09 -9.52
N LEU A 139 -8.87 -3.70 -9.18
CA LEU A 139 -9.66 -2.66 -9.83
C LEU A 139 -9.38 -1.33 -9.12
N ILE A 140 -9.47 -0.22 -9.84
CA ILE A 140 -9.45 1.14 -9.27
C ILE A 140 -10.80 1.77 -9.62
N PRO A 141 -11.72 1.97 -8.66
CA PRO A 141 -13.10 2.36 -8.96
C PRO A 141 -13.22 3.77 -9.55
N GLU A 142 -12.24 4.64 -9.30
CA GLU A 142 -12.19 6.02 -9.78
C GLU A 142 -11.69 6.14 -11.22
N VAL A 143 -11.08 5.08 -11.79
CA VAL A 143 -10.48 5.11 -13.13
C VAL A 143 -11.46 4.53 -14.17
N PRO A 144 -11.77 5.25 -15.26
CA PRO A 144 -12.66 4.75 -16.28
C PRO A 144 -12.02 3.59 -17.06
N GLY A 145 -12.55 2.37 -16.88
CA GLY A 145 -12.14 1.20 -17.64
C GLY A 145 -12.56 -0.12 -17.01
N LEU A 146 -13.13 -1.03 -17.80
CA LEU A 146 -13.46 -2.38 -17.36
C LEU A 146 -12.22 -3.28 -17.46
N GLY A 147 -11.38 -3.28 -16.42
CA GLY A 147 -10.25 -4.21 -16.33
C GLY A 147 -9.38 -4.04 -15.09
N VAL A 148 -8.42 -4.95 -14.92
CA VAL A 148 -7.54 -5.01 -13.75
C VAL A 148 -6.19 -4.34 -14.00
N TRP A 149 -5.68 -3.68 -12.96
CA TRP A 149 -4.33 -3.14 -12.87
C TRP A 149 -3.42 -4.16 -12.19
N GLN A 150 -2.21 -4.34 -12.73
CA GLN A 150 -1.20 -5.25 -12.17
C GLN A 150 -0.12 -4.47 -11.41
N LEU A 151 0.22 -4.91 -10.20
CA LEU A 151 1.35 -4.41 -9.41
C LEU A 151 2.21 -5.60 -8.97
N ASP A 152 3.52 -5.55 -9.27
CA ASP A 152 4.45 -6.61 -8.88
C ASP A 152 5.31 -6.14 -7.69
N THR A 153 5.41 -6.96 -6.64
CA THR A 153 6.32 -6.70 -5.50
C THR A 153 7.21 -7.89 -5.19
N THR A 154 8.44 -7.61 -4.73
CA THR A 154 9.44 -8.61 -4.32
C THR A 154 9.83 -8.50 -2.85
N SER A 155 9.22 -7.56 -2.11
CA SER A 155 9.53 -7.30 -0.70
C SER A 155 8.84 -8.34 0.19
N PHE A 156 9.58 -8.94 1.13
CA PHE A 156 9.03 -9.95 2.05
C PHE A 156 7.87 -9.40 2.85
N TYR A 157 8.11 -8.29 3.55
CA TYR A 157 7.13 -7.68 4.44
C TYR A 157 5.88 -7.21 3.70
N SER A 158 6.01 -6.73 2.46
CA SER A 158 4.84 -6.38 1.63
C SER A 158 4.02 -7.61 1.26
N ILE A 159 4.65 -8.72 0.92
CA ILE A 159 3.97 -9.99 0.65
C ILE A 159 3.26 -10.50 1.91
N VAL A 160 3.94 -10.50 3.05
CA VAL A 160 3.37 -10.95 4.35
C VAL A 160 2.20 -10.07 4.79
N ASN A 161 2.32 -8.74 4.69
CA ASN A 161 1.25 -7.81 5.07
C ASN A 161 0.00 -8.00 4.20
N ILE A 162 0.18 -8.10 2.88
CA ILE A 162 -0.90 -8.34 1.92
C ILE A 162 -1.56 -9.71 2.18
N ASN A 163 -0.78 -10.77 2.42
CA ASN A 163 -1.31 -12.08 2.80
C ASN A 163 -2.10 -12.05 4.11
N SER A 164 -1.59 -11.37 5.14
CA SER A 164 -2.27 -11.24 6.44
C SER A 164 -3.63 -10.54 6.33
N CYS A 165 -3.79 -9.63 5.36
CA CYS A 165 -5.06 -8.98 5.05
C CYS A 165 -6.01 -9.88 4.23
N LEU A 166 -5.48 -10.64 3.27
CA LEU A 166 -6.25 -11.25 2.17
C LEU A 166 -6.38 -12.78 2.19
N ALA A 167 -5.67 -13.50 3.05
CA ALA A 167 -5.78 -14.96 3.17
C ALA A 167 -7.23 -15.41 3.45
N SER A 168 -7.50 -16.71 3.33
CA SER A 168 -8.76 -17.33 3.78
C SER A 168 -9.14 -16.95 5.21
N ASP A 169 -8.13 -16.84 6.07
CA ASP A 169 -8.20 -16.41 7.47
C ASP A 169 -7.83 -14.93 7.70
N GLY A 170 -7.68 -14.17 6.62
CA GLY A 170 -7.28 -12.77 6.63
C GLY A 170 -8.31 -11.86 7.28
N LEU A 171 -7.85 -10.72 7.79
CA LEU A 171 -8.67 -9.76 8.54
C LEU A 171 -9.92 -9.32 7.77
N ILE A 172 -9.79 -9.07 6.46
CA ILE A 172 -10.90 -8.59 5.62
C ILE A 172 -11.99 -9.66 5.51
N ARG A 173 -11.62 -10.91 5.22
CA ARG A 173 -12.58 -12.01 5.07
C ARG A 173 -13.26 -12.37 6.39
N ARG A 174 -12.54 -12.31 7.52
CA ARG A 174 -13.12 -12.52 8.86
C ARG A 174 -14.09 -11.42 9.29
N LEU A 175 -13.91 -10.19 8.82
CA LEU A 175 -14.81 -9.06 9.11
C LEU A 175 -16.02 -8.98 8.18
N CYS A 176 -15.84 -9.31 6.89
CA CYS A 176 -16.83 -9.07 5.84
C CYS A 176 -17.47 -10.35 5.27
N GLY A 177 -16.94 -11.54 5.58
CA GLY A 177 -17.27 -12.80 4.90
C GLY A 177 -16.66 -12.95 3.49
N ARG A 178 -16.41 -11.82 2.81
CA ARG A 178 -15.90 -11.73 1.43
C ARG A 178 -14.68 -10.81 1.31
N VAL A 179 -14.08 -10.79 0.12
CA VAL A 179 -12.94 -9.91 -0.25
C VAL A 179 -13.22 -9.08 -1.52
N SER A 180 -14.07 -9.58 -2.41
CA SER A 180 -14.42 -8.92 -3.68
C SER A 180 -15.25 -7.65 -3.49
N PHE A 181 -15.02 -6.66 -4.35
CA PHE A 181 -15.76 -5.38 -4.43
C PHE A 181 -15.88 -4.59 -3.11
N ILE A 182 -14.96 -4.80 -2.16
CA ILE A 182 -14.84 -3.96 -0.96
C ILE A 182 -13.89 -2.80 -1.28
N PRO A 183 -14.27 -1.53 -1.02
CA PRO A 183 -13.37 -0.39 -1.13
C PRO A 183 -12.27 -0.48 -0.07
N LEU A 184 -11.03 -0.54 -0.54
CA LEU A 184 -9.81 -0.65 0.26
C LEU A 184 -8.79 0.40 -0.22
N VAL A 185 -7.82 0.73 0.61
CA VAL A 185 -6.76 1.69 0.28
C VAL A 185 -5.40 0.98 0.36
N LEU A 186 -4.67 0.97 -0.75
CA LEU A 186 -3.31 0.48 -0.83
C LEU A 186 -2.34 1.63 -0.53
N SER A 187 -1.65 1.58 0.61
CA SER A 187 -0.65 2.59 1.00
C SER A 187 0.78 2.10 0.82
N LEU A 188 1.68 3.01 0.44
CA LEU A 188 3.13 2.85 0.52
C LEU A 188 3.64 3.56 1.77
N GLU A 189 4.13 2.80 2.74
CA GLU A 189 4.58 3.34 4.02
C GLU A 189 6.06 3.01 4.29
N PRO A 190 6.87 3.99 4.75
CA PRO A 190 8.27 3.74 5.09
C PRO A 190 8.35 2.98 6.42
N GLN A 191 8.89 1.75 6.40
CA GLN A 191 9.21 1.01 7.61
C GLN A 191 10.72 0.90 7.76
N ILE A 192 11.22 1.19 8.96
CA ILE A 192 12.62 0.93 9.32
C ILE A 192 12.73 -0.57 9.60
N VAL A 193 13.51 -1.27 8.78
CA VAL A 193 13.83 -2.69 9.01
C VAL A 193 15.34 -2.84 9.22
N GLU A 194 15.71 -3.78 10.09
CA GLU A 194 17.09 -4.20 10.32
C GLU A 194 17.30 -5.53 9.60
N PRO A 195 17.75 -5.52 8.33
CA PRO A 195 18.17 -6.75 7.67
C PRO A 195 19.43 -7.28 8.38
N GLU A 196 19.49 -8.62 8.57
CA GLU A 196 20.60 -9.28 9.26
C GLU A 196 21.97 -8.82 8.72
N GLY A 197 22.76 -8.17 9.57
CA GLY A 197 24.12 -7.74 9.26
C GLY A 197 24.30 -6.36 8.62
N ILE A 198 23.26 -5.56 8.37
CA ILE A 198 23.39 -4.20 7.80
C ILE A 198 22.59 -3.18 8.63
N LYS A 199 23.15 -1.97 8.80
CA LYS A 199 22.51 -0.84 9.50
C LYS A 199 21.08 -0.59 8.99
N LYS A 200 20.18 -0.21 9.91
CA LYS A 200 18.77 0.19 9.70
C LYS A 200 18.52 0.78 8.31
N LYS A 201 17.72 0.09 7.50
CA LYS A 201 17.33 0.55 6.17
C LYS A 201 15.83 0.82 6.13
N THR A 202 15.46 2.05 5.80
CA THR A 202 14.07 2.39 5.48
C THR A 202 13.68 1.71 4.18
N VAL A 203 12.65 0.86 4.24
CA VAL A 203 12.08 0.17 3.07
C VAL A 203 10.61 0.55 2.99
N ASN A 204 10.19 1.03 1.82
CA ASN A 204 8.79 1.33 1.57
C ASN A 204 8.03 0.01 1.38
N ILE A 205 7.01 -0.20 2.20
CA ILE A 205 6.24 -1.45 2.28
C ILE A 205 4.79 -1.15 1.91
N LEU A 206 4.23 -2.00 1.06
CA LEU A 206 2.80 -1.98 0.80
C LEU A 206 2.00 -2.46 2.03
N GLN A 207 0.98 -1.71 2.38
CA GLN A 207 -0.07 -2.11 3.30
C GLN A 207 -1.44 -1.95 2.64
N ILE A 208 -2.39 -2.77 3.05
CA ILE A 208 -3.81 -2.62 2.72
C ILE A 208 -4.51 -2.12 3.97
N ARG A 209 -5.14 -0.95 3.85
CA ARG A 209 -5.94 -0.32 4.90
C ARG A 209 -7.38 -0.16 4.41
N SER A 210 -8.28 0.16 5.33
CA SER A 210 -9.60 0.69 4.99
C SER A 210 -9.78 2.00 5.75
N GLU A 211 -10.25 3.03 5.04
CA GLU A 211 -10.59 4.33 5.64
C GLU A 211 -12.07 4.38 6.08
N VAL A 212 -12.85 3.34 5.76
CA VAL A 212 -14.22 3.11 6.22
C VAL A 212 -14.21 2.62 7.67
N LYS A 213 -15.18 3.02 8.50
CA LYS A 213 -15.25 2.57 9.89
C LYS A 213 -15.53 1.07 9.97
N LEU A 214 -14.95 0.37 10.96
CA LEU A 214 -15.14 -1.07 11.16
C LEU A 214 -16.61 -1.51 11.20
N ALA A 215 -17.49 -0.68 11.80
CA ALA A 215 -18.93 -0.93 11.87
C ALA A 215 -19.66 -0.77 10.52
N GLU A 216 -19.13 0.04 9.61
CA GLU A 216 -19.64 0.22 8.25
C GLU A 216 -19.12 -0.90 7.33
N ILE A 217 -17.85 -1.31 7.49
CA ILE A 217 -17.25 -2.48 6.83
C ILE A 217 -18.09 -3.75 7.09
N GLN A 218 -18.48 -4.01 8.34
CA GLN A 218 -19.33 -5.16 8.68
C GLN A 218 -20.74 -5.07 8.06
N LYS A 219 -21.29 -3.88 7.86
CA LYS A 219 -22.57 -3.69 7.15
C LYS A 219 -22.40 -3.98 5.66
N LEU A 220 -21.35 -3.45 5.03
CA LEU A 220 -21.01 -3.71 3.63
C LEU A 220 -20.79 -5.21 3.35
N GLY A 221 -20.17 -5.96 4.27
CA GLY A 221 -20.03 -7.41 4.16
C GLY A 221 -21.37 -8.18 4.12
N ARG A 222 -22.43 -7.64 4.74
CA ARG A 222 -23.78 -8.24 4.77
C ARG A 222 -24.63 -7.91 3.54
N VAL A 223 -24.26 -6.90 2.75
CA VAL A 223 -25.01 -6.48 1.55
C VAL A 223 -24.46 -7.25 0.34
N PRO A 224 -25.27 -7.98 -0.45
CA PRO A 224 -24.79 -8.71 -1.63
C PRO A 224 -24.09 -7.77 -2.63
N PRO A 225 -23.07 -8.24 -3.38
CA PRO A 225 -22.16 -7.37 -4.14
C PRO A 225 -22.89 -6.52 -5.18
N GLU A 226 -23.96 -7.04 -5.76
CA GLU A 226 -24.85 -6.36 -6.70
C GLU A 226 -25.45 -5.06 -6.11
N LYS A 227 -25.84 -5.07 -4.84
CA LYS A 227 -26.45 -3.93 -4.13
C LYS A 227 -25.43 -2.93 -3.53
N VAL A 228 -24.13 -3.19 -3.70
CA VAL A 228 -23.07 -2.23 -3.32
C VAL A 228 -22.63 -1.38 -4.52
N LEU A 229 -22.75 -1.93 -5.74
CA LEU A 229 -22.35 -1.26 -6.98
C LEU A 229 -23.51 -0.56 -7.69
N LEU A 230 -24.72 -1.12 -7.61
CA LEU A 230 -25.91 -0.50 -8.17
C LEU A 230 -26.62 0.26 -7.05
N PRO A 231 -26.93 1.57 -7.22
CA PRO A 231 -28.00 2.17 -6.44
C PRO A 231 -29.27 1.35 -6.68
N PRO A 232 -30.18 1.24 -5.68
CA PRO A 232 -31.50 0.67 -5.96
C PRO A 232 -32.10 1.45 -7.14
N PRO A 233 -32.73 0.78 -8.13
CA PRO A 233 -33.48 1.51 -9.13
C PRO A 233 -34.55 2.35 -8.42
N ASP A 234 -34.63 3.63 -8.76
CA ASP A 234 -35.69 4.50 -8.24
C ASP A 234 -37.02 4.05 -8.87
N GLU A 235 -37.73 3.15 -8.17
CA GLU A 235 -39.03 2.62 -8.59
C GLU A 235 -40.12 3.71 -8.69
N ASP A 236 -39.84 4.90 -8.13
CA ASP A 236 -40.67 6.11 -8.22
C ASP A 236 -40.45 6.93 -9.52
N GLU A 237 -39.34 6.75 -10.25
CA GLU A 237 -39.14 7.36 -11.57
C GLU A 237 -39.82 6.54 -12.67
N ILE A 238 -41.11 6.83 -12.91
CA ILE A 238 -41.89 6.22 -13.99
C ILE A 238 -41.25 6.56 -15.36
N PRO A 239 -40.78 5.57 -16.15
CA PRO A 239 -40.21 5.85 -17.46
C PRO A 239 -41.27 6.40 -18.41
N THR A 240 -41.13 7.67 -18.81
CA THR A 240 -42.05 8.35 -19.75
C THR A 240 -42.15 7.65 -21.10
N ASP A 241 -41.13 6.90 -21.50
CA ASP A 241 -41.04 6.11 -22.74
C ASP A 241 -41.96 4.86 -22.75
N LEU A 242 -42.54 4.48 -21.59
CA LEU A 242 -43.52 3.39 -21.47
C LEU A 242 -44.97 3.88 -21.43
N ILE A 243 -45.21 5.19 -21.56
CA ILE A 243 -46.54 5.78 -21.63
C ILE A 243 -46.84 6.14 -23.08
N PRO A 244 -47.78 5.45 -23.77
CA PRO A 244 -48.22 5.87 -25.10
C PRO A 244 -48.75 7.31 -25.04
N GLU A 245 -48.27 8.18 -25.94
CA GLU A 245 -48.61 9.62 -25.95
C GLU A 245 -50.14 9.88 -25.99
N GLU A 246 -50.91 8.93 -26.50
CA GLU A 246 -52.38 8.93 -26.55
C GLU A 246 -53.06 9.04 -25.17
N ILE A 247 -52.37 8.67 -24.07
CA ILE A 247 -52.89 8.73 -22.71
C ILE A 247 -52.49 10.05 -22.01
N ALA A 248 -51.33 10.62 -22.34
CA ALA A 248 -50.80 11.83 -21.69
C ALA A 248 -51.63 13.11 -21.95
N GLY A 249 -52.60 13.07 -22.88
CA GLY A 249 -53.53 14.16 -23.17
C GLY A 249 -54.84 14.14 -22.37
N ARG A 250 -55.04 13.20 -21.43
CA ARG A 250 -56.23 13.14 -20.57
C ARG A 250 -55.87 12.89 -19.11
N ASP A 251 -56.63 13.58 -18.25
CA ASP A 251 -56.69 13.49 -16.79
C ASP A 251 -55.53 14.15 -16.01
N GLU A 252 -55.82 15.31 -15.43
CA GLU A 252 -55.07 15.85 -14.29
C GLU A 252 -55.19 14.87 -13.09
N PRO A 253 -54.10 14.57 -12.37
CA PRO A 253 -54.14 13.60 -11.27
C PRO A 253 -54.81 14.18 -10.00
N PRO A 254 -55.69 13.42 -9.32
CA PRO A 254 -56.32 13.86 -8.08
C PRO A 254 -55.37 13.81 -6.88
N VAL A 255 -55.49 14.80 -5.99
CA VAL A 255 -54.72 14.90 -4.75
C VAL A 255 -55.15 13.83 -3.72
N VAL A 256 -54.22 12.98 -3.28
CA VAL A 256 -54.41 12.04 -2.15
C VAL A 256 -53.28 12.21 -1.11
N LYS A 257 -53.62 12.13 0.18
CA LYS A 257 -52.78 12.60 1.31
C LYS A 257 -52.20 11.48 2.18
N GLY A 258 -50.88 11.52 2.41
CA GLY A 258 -50.19 11.01 3.62
C GLY A 258 -49.89 9.49 3.65
N LYS A 259 -48.85 8.98 4.32
CA LYS A 259 -47.78 9.50 5.22
C LYS A 259 -46.69 8.39 5.34
N THR A 260 -45.41 8.52 5.71
CA THR A 260 -44.38 9.57 6.01
C THR A 260 -43.05 8.82 6.31
N PRO A 261 -41.84 9.41 6.31
CA PRO A 261 -41.47 10.82 6.12
C PRO A 261 -40.29 11.02 5.11
N ALA A 262 -40.56 11.58 3.94
CA ALA A 262 -39.53 12.21 3.11
C ALA A 262 -39.47 13.73 3.44
N GLU A 263 -38.28 14.34 3.31
CA GLU A 263 -38.12 15.78 3.53
C GLU A 263 -39.02 16.60 2.58
N PRO A 264 -39.60 17.72 3.04
CA PRO A 264 -40.45 18.52 2.19
C PRO A 264 -39.59 19.28 1.17
N VAL A 265 -39.62 18.83 -0.08
CA VAL A 265 -39.22 19.68 -1.23
C VAL A 265 -40.30 20.74 -1.42
N VAL A 266 -40.18 21.80 -0.62
CA VAL A 266 -41.12 22.93 -0.58
C VAL A 266 -40.98 23.74 -1.87
N LYS A 267 -41.86 23.48 -2.85
CA LYS A 267 -42.02 24.29 -4.08
C LYS A 267 -42.68 25.66 -3.79
N LYS A 268 -42.25 26.37 -2.75
CA LYS A 268 -42.60 27.78 -2.51
C LYS A 268 -41.65 28.65 -3.34
N PRO A 269 -42.11 29.79 -3.91
CA PRO A 269 -41.20 30.80 -4.42
C PRO A 269 -40.38 31.41 -3.26
N ALA A 270 -39.20 31.98 -3.57
CA ALA A 270 -38.32 32.59 -2.56
C ALA A 270 -38.97 33.76 -1.79
N SER A 271 -40.08 34.32 -2.30
CA SER A 271 -40.92 35.30 -1.60
C SER A 271 -41.56 34.72 -0.32
N ASP A 272 -41.97 33.45 -0.33
CA ASP A 272 -42.93 32.86 0.63
C ASP A 272 -42.26 32.01 1.73
N ILE A 273 -40.93 32.05 1.80
CA ILE A 273 -40.14 31.42 2.87
C ILE A 273 -40.21 32.31 4.10
N ASN A 274 -40.61 31.73 5.23
CA ASN A 274 -40.70 32.39 6.54
C ASN A 274 -39.54 31.96 7.47
N GLU A 275 -39.41 32.62 8.61
CA GLU A 275 -38.36 32.31 9.62
C GLU A 275 -38.42 30.84 10.08
N ASP A 276 -39.61 30.28 10.27
CA ASP A 276 -39.82 28.87 10.64
C ASP A 276 -39.33 27.87 9.58
N ASP A 277 -39.29 28.26 8.30
CA ASP A 277 -38.78 27.40 7.22
C ASP A 277 -37.24 27.30 7.27
N VAL A 278 -36.53 28.23 7.93
CA VAL A 278 -35.07 28.37 7.94
C VAL A 278 -34.47 28.21 9.36
N PRO A 279 -34.65 27.05 10.03
CA PRO A 279 -34.22 26.87 11.43
C PRO A 279 -32.71 26.73 11.64
N THR A 280 -31.93 26.45 10.58
CA THR A 280 -30.48 26.20 10.67
C THR A 280 -29.72 26.82 9.49
N MET A 281 -28.43 27.08 9.68
CA MET A 281 -27.58 27.60 8.58
C MET A 281 -27.49 26.60 7.41
N ASP A 282 -27.64 25.30 7.68
CA ASP A 282 -27.69 24.26 6.64
C ASP A 282 -29.03 24.27 5.86
N ALA A 283 -30.10 24.88 6.40
CA ALA A 283 -31.30 25.20 5.64
C ALA A 283 -31.07 26.40 4.69
N VAL A 284 -30.35 27.44 5.14
CA VAL A 284 -29.96 28.59 4.28
C VAL A 284 -29.19 28.10 3.06
N ILE A 285 -28.17 27.25 3.24
CA ILE A 285 -27.40 26.66 2.14
C ILE A 285 -28.30 25.92 1.16
N ARG A 286 -29.25 25.11 1.65
CA ARG A 286 -30.17 24.33 0.80
C ARG A 286 -31.09 25.24 -0.01
N PHE A 287 -31.67 26.27 0.59
CA PHE A 287 -32.49 27.23 -0.16
C PHE A 287 -31.66 28.05 -1.15
N CYS A 288 -30.49 28.58 -0.77
CA CYS A 288 -29.65 29.36 -1.68
C CYS A 288 -29.14 28.53 -2.87
N SER A 289 -28.82 27.25 -2.65
CA SER A 289 -28.52 26.29 -3.73
C SER A 289 -29.75 26.04 -4.61
N HIS A 290 -30.94 25.88 -4.02
CA HIS A 290 -32.17 25.62 -4.76
C HIS A 290 -32.64 26.80 -5.64
N PHE A 291 -32.61 28.04 -5.15
CA PHE A 291 -33.09 29.21 -5.90
C PHE A 291 -32.05 29.86 -6.80
N TRP A 292 -30.77 29.80 -6.43
CA TRP A 292 -29.70 30.54 -7.13
C TRP A 292 -28.49 29.69 -7.52
N GLY A 293 -28.52 28.37 -7.31
CA GLY A 293 -27.43 27.45 -7.70
C GLY A 293 -26.13 27.64 -6.90
N MET A 294 -26.16 28.42 -5.83
CA MET A 294 -24.97 28.85 -5.09
C MET A 294 -24.32 27.71 -4.33
N LYS A 295 -22.99 27.63 -4.41
CA LYS A 295 -22.17 26.72 -3.59
C LYS A 295 -21.94 27.29 -2.19
N PRO A 296 -21.66 26.46 -1.17
CA PRO A 296 -21.43 26.94 0.20
C PRO A 296 -20.30 27.97 0.35
N VAL A 297 -19.27 27.89 -0.50
CA VAL A 297 -18.14 28.83 -0.51
C VAL A 297 -18.56 30.21 -1.03
N GLU A 298 -19.42 30.25 -2.05
CA GLU A 298 -19.97 31.48 -2.63
C GLU A 298 -20.91 32.15 -1.62
N LEU A 299 -21.76 31.35 -0.93
CA LEU A 299 -22.61 31.84 0.17
C LEU A 299 -21.80 32.50 1.30
N CYS A 300 -20.66 31.90 1.69
CA CYS A 300 -19.79 32.51 2.70
C CYS A 300 -19.21 33.83 2.20
N GLY A 301 -18.74 33.89 0.95
CA GLY A 301 -18.15 35.09 0.36
C GLY A 301 -19.12 36.27 0.28
N GLU A 302 -20.37 36.02 -0.13
CA GLU A 302 -21.45 37.04 -0.18
C GLU A 302 -21.82 37.57 1.21
N LEU A 303 -21.61 36.78 2.27
CA LEU A 303 -21.79 37.17 3.67
C LEU A 303 -20.50 37.75 4.32
N GLY A 304 -19.39 37.84 3.59
CA GLY A 304 -18.12 38.40 4.07
C GLY A 304 -17.22 37.41 4.84
N TYR A 305 -17.51 36.12 4.81
CA TYR A 305 -16.75 35.06 5.51
C TYR A 305 -15.91 34.23 4.53
N LYS A 306 -14.75 33.76 4.96
CA LYS A 306 -13.86 32.91 4.14
C LYS A 306 -14.23 31.43 4.24
N THR A 307 -14.86 31.02 5.33
CA THR A 307 -15.20 29.60 5.57
C THR A 307 -16.58 29.42 6.24
N MET A 308 -17.17 28.25 6.04
CA MET A 308 -18.40 27.83 6.73
C MET A 308 -18.25 27.76 8.26
N ALA A 309 -17.03 27.64 8.78
CA ALA A 309 -16.77 27.66 10.22
C ALA A 309 -16.93 29.08 10.78
N GLU A 310 -16.27 30.06 10.16
CA GLU A 310 -16.41 31.48 10.52
C GLU A 310 -17.88 31.95 10.45
N LEU A 311 -18.62 31.51 9.42
CA LEU A 311 -20.05 31.81 9.30
C LEU A 311 -20.88 31.22 10.46
N LYS A 312 -20.58 29.98 10.91
CA LYS A 312 -21.26 29.36 12.05
C LYS A 312 -20.88 30.00 13.40
N ASP A 313 -19.66 30.52 13.52
CA ASP A 313 -19.18 31.24 14.72
C ASP A 313 -19.66 32.71 14.79
N SER A 314 -20.07 33.30 13.67
CA SER A 314 -20.45 34.72 13.52
C SER A 314 -21.62 35.20 14.39
N ARG A 315 -22.37 34.28 15.02
CA ARG A 315 -23.65 34.52 15.72
C ARG A 315 -24.78 35.11 14.86
N ILE A 316 -24.60 35.21 13.54
CA ILE A 316 -25.69 35.58 12.62
C ILE A 316 -26.78 34.50 12.65
N THR A 317 -28.04 34.90 12.84
CA THR A 317 -29.15 33.94 12.80
C THR A 317 -29.36 33.46 11.36
N PRO A 318 -29.76 32.18 11.14
CA PRO A 318 -29.98 31.64 9.80
C PRO A 318 -30.95 32.49 8.97
N TRP A 319 -31.99 33.03 9.61
CA TRP A 319 -32.97 33.92 8.97
C TRP A 319 -32.36 35.24 8.48
N VAL A 320 -31.48 35.88 9.26
CA VAL A 320 -30.77 37.10 8.82
C VAL A 320 -29.85 36.80 7.65
N ALA A 321 -29.10 35.68 7.69
CA ALA A 321 -28.26 35.26 6.57
C ALA A 321 -29.08 35.04 5.28
N TRP A 322 -30.25 34.41 5.39
CA TRP A 322 -31.18 34.24 4.26
C TRP A 322 -31.69 35.57 3.71
N LEU A 323 -32.12 36.51 4.56
CA LEU A 323 -32.60 37.83 4.13
C LEU A 323 -31.51 38.65 3.42
N THR A 324 -30.27 38.64 3.90
CA THR A 324 -29.14 39.31 3.25
C THR A 324 -28.92 38.78 1.83
N ILE A 325 -28.90 37.46 1.64
CA ILE A 325 -28.72 36.85 0.31
C ILE A 325 -29.93 37.13 -0.60
N LYS A 326 -31.16 37.04 -0.06
CA LYS A 326 -32.38 37.38 -0.81
C LYS A 326 -32.35 38.83 -1.31
N GLN A 327 -31.90 39.77 -0.48
CA GLN A 327 -31.76 41.19 -0.87
C GLN A 327 -30.67 41.40 -1.95
N LEU A 328 -29.56 40.66 -1.88
CA LEU A 328 -28.48 40.73 -2.89
C LEU A 328 -28.87 40.10 -4.24
N LYS A 329 -29.68 39.03 -4.24
CA LYS A 329 -30.04 38.27 -5.45
C LYS A 329 -31.41 38.63 -6.04
N GLN A 330 -32.27 39.28 -5.27
CA GLN A 330 -33.55 39.85 -5.73
C GLN A 330 -33.63 41.32 -5.30
N PRO A 331 -32.87 42.22 -5.97
CA PRO A 331 -33.11 43.66 -5.83
C PRO A 331 -34.55 43.95 -6.26
N SER A 332 -35.41 44.32 -5.31
CA SER A 332 -36.80 44.63 -5.62
C SER A 332 -36.89 45.99 -6.32
N ASP A 333 -37.62 46.03 -7.44
CA ASP A 333 -38.01 47.27 -8.12
C ASP A 333 -38.89 48.12 -7.17
N ILE A 334 -38.24 48.97 -6.38
CA ILE A 334 -38.88 49.98 -5.54
C ILE A 334 -38.25 51.34 -5.90
N PRO A 335 -39.04 52.39 -6.18
CA PRO A 335 -38.50 53.65 -6.70
C PRO A 335 -37.61 54.39 -5.70
N SER A 336 -36.62 55.10 -6.24
CA SER A 336 -35.71 55.99 -5.54
C SER A 336 -36.39 57.07 -4.69
N ALA A 337 -35.83 57.33 -3.51
CA ALA A 337 -36.00 58.56 -2.74
C ALA A 337 -34.60 59.17 -2.42
N PRO A 338 -34.48 60.50 -2.22
CA PRO A 338 -33.36 61.25 -2.79
C PRO A 338 -32.13 61.47 -1.90
N GLU A 339 -31.01 61.79 -2.55
CA GLU A 339 -29.77 62.32 -1.95
C GLU A 339 -29.99 63.65 -1.22
N PRO A 340 -29.22 63.92 -0.14
CA PRO A 340 -28.92 65.28 0.32
C PRO A 340 -27.61 65.82 -0.30
N ALA A 341 -27.60 67.12 -0.58
CA ALA A 341 -26.59 67.75 -1.45
C ALA A 341 -25.25 68.13 -0.79
N ALA A 342 -24.26 68.20 -1.67
CA ALA A 342 -22.95 68.86 -1.63
C ALA A 342 -22.64 69.92 -0.55
N ALA A 343 -21.40 69.88 -0.05
CA ALA A 343 -20.63 71.06 0.40
C ALA A 343 -19.11 70.86 0.17
N ALA A 344 -18.45 71.93 -0.29
CA ALA A 344 -17.01 72.13 -0.43
C ALA A 344 -16.72 73.64 -0.16
N PRO A 345 -15.48 74.19 -0.13
CA PRO A 345 -14.16 73.57 -0.39
C PRO A 345 -12.99 73.99 0.58
N GLU A 346 -11.83 73.30 0.45
CA GLU A 346 -10.42 73.80 0.52
C GLU A 346 -9.85 74.57 1.76
N PRO A 347 -8.51 74.85 1.86
CA PRO A 347 -7.35 74.46 1.02
C PRO A 347 -6.06 73.95 1.74
N ALA A 348 -5.08 73.50 0.91
CA ALA A 348 -3.61 73.61 1.01
C ALA A 348 -2.77 72.95 2.15
N ALA A 349 -1.81 72.09 1.75
CA ALA A 349 -0.36 72.32 1.91
C ALA A 349 0.52 71.22 1.24
N GLU A 350 1.43 71.64 0.37
CA GLU A 350 2.64 70.94 -0.13
C GLU A 350 3.89 71.54 0.57
N PRO A 351 5.16 71.13 0.30
CA PRO A 351 5.71 69.83 -0.12
C PRO A 351 7.00 69.45 0.69
N ALA A 352 7.61 68.29 0.42
CA ALA A 352 9.05 68.05 0.62
C ALA A 352 9.60 66.86 -0.20
N ALA A 353 10.80 67.00 -0.77
CA ALA A 353 11.62 65.94 -1.38
C ALA A 353 12.52 65.25 -0.29
N GLU A 354 13.43 64.29 -0.51
CA GLU A 354 14.21 63.85 -1.69
C GLU A 354 14.70 62.36 -1.51
N PRO A 355 15.87 61.80 -1.97
CA PRO A 355 15.92 60.46 -2.60
C PRO A 355 16.74 59.39 -1.83
N VAL A 356 17.51 58.51 -2.53
CA VAL A 356 18.44 57.41 -2.07
C VAL A 356 17.77 56.01 -1.96
N ALA A 357 18.30 54.88 -2.48
CA ALA A 357 19.45 54.56 -3.36
C ALA A 357 19.29 53.17 -4.04
N GLU A 358 20.19 52.85 -4.98
CA GLU A 358 20.41 51.51 -5.56
C GLU A 358 20.96 50.49 -4.54
N PRO A 359 20.71 49.18 -4.73
CA PRO A 359 21.59 48.12 -4.23
C PRO A 359 22.43 47.48 -5.36
N ALA A 360 23.71 47.23 -5.04
CA ALA A 360 24.76 46.74 -5.94
C ALA A 360 24.67 45.21 -6.23
N PRO A 361 25.49 44.64 -7.16
CA PRO A 361 25.26 43.31 -7.70
C PRO A 361 25.71 42.15 -6.78
N VAL A 362 25.07 40.99 -7.00
CA VAL A 362 25.36 39.72 -6.32
C VAL A 362 26.67 39.12 -6.85
N PRO A 363 27.61 38.69 -5.98
CA PRO A 363 28.84 38.00 -6.40
C PRO A 363 28.58 36.51 -6.75
N GLU A 364 29.32 36.00 -7.74
CA GLU A 364 29.26 34.61 -8.18
C GLU A 364 29.83 33.63 -7.13
N PRO A 365 29.33 32.38 -7.06
CA PRO A 365 29.92 31.34 -6.21
C PRO A 365 31.21 30.80 -6.84
N GLY A 366 32.32 30.87 -6.09
CA GLY A 366 33.59 30.25 -6.47
C GLY A 366 33.54 28.71 -6.51
N PRO A 367 34.53 28.07 -7.16
CA PRO A 367 34.56 26.62 -7.33
C PRO A 367 34.79 25.89 -5.99
N PRO A 368 34.25 24.66 -5.82
CA PRO A 368 34.54 23.84 -4.66
C PRO A 368 36.00 23.36 -4.70
N PRO A 369 36.72 23.33 -3.56
CA PRO A 369 38.04 22.71 -3.51
C PRO A 369 37.92 21.19 -3.60
N GLU A 370 38.76 20.61 -4.44
CA GLU A 370 39.21 19.23 -4.31
C GLU A 370 40.13 19.16 -3.08
N ASP A 371 39.96 18.16 -2.20
CA ASP A 371 41.06 17.28 -1.78
C ASP A 371 40.68 16.29 -0.66
N GLU A 372 41.45 15.18 -0.66
CA GLU A 372 41.90 14.35 0.46
C GLU A 372 40.88 13.95 1.56
N VAL A 373 40.53 12.67 1.67
CA VAL A 373 41.35 11.66 2.40
C VAL A 373 41.78 12.14 3.79
N LEU A 374 41.04 11.72 4.81
CA LEU A 374 41.61 11.25 6.08
C LEU A 374 40.52 10.56 6.92
N TRP A 375 40.83 9.34 7.38
CA TRP A 375 40.10 8.71 8.47
C TRP A 375 40.55 9.34 9.79
N PRO A 376 39.63 9.56 10.75
CA PRO A 376 39.98 9.55 12.15
C PRO A 376 39.47 8.26 12.79
N GLU A 377 40.39 7.36 13.10
CA GLU A 377 40.31 6.68 14.39
C GLU A 377 40.50 7.77 15.46
N ASP A 378 39.56 7.93 16.38
CA ASP A 378 39.88 7.98 17.82
C ASP A 378 38.62 8.09 18.69
N LEU A 379 38.64 7.36 19.80
CA LEU A 379 37.73 7.54 20.93
C LEU A 379 38.17 8.80 21.69
N PRO A 380 37.23 9.56 22.29
CA PRO A 380 37.05 9.37 23.73
C PRO A 380 35.62 9.61 24.23
N GLY A 381 35.37 9.26 25.50
CA GLY A 381 34.24 9.78 26.26
C GLY A 381 33.46 8.71 27.02
N ALA A 382 33.91 8.37 28.22
CA ALA A 382 33.06 7.71 29.20
C ALA A 382 31.93 8.67 29.60
N GLY A 383 30.69 8.20 29.55
CA GLY A 383 29.49 8.90 30.00
C GLY A 383 28.60 7.92 30.76
N GLU A 384 28.20 8.30 31.97
CA GLU A 384 27.63 7.39 32.95
C GLU A 384 26.20 6.93 32.61
N SER A 385 25.86 5.70 33.01
CA SER A 385 24.50 5.14 32.90
C SER A 385 24.02 4.70 34.29
N PRO A 386 22.89 5.21 34.80
CA PRO A 386 22.44 4.91 36.15
C PRO A 386 21.65 3.59 36.26
N ALA A 387 22.14 2.75 37.16
CA ALA A 387 21.41 1.83 38.06
C ALA A 387 20.11 1.13 37.59
N ALA A 388 20.19 -0.21 37.53
CA ALA A 388 19.10 -1.11 37.91
C ALA A 388 19.62 -2.10 38.99
N PRO A 389 18.91 -2.33 40.11
CA PRO A 389 19.37 -3.21 41.19
C PRO A 389 18.86 -4.65 41.05
N GLY A 390 19.64 -5.62 41.52
CA GLY A 390 19.22 -7.03 41.57
C GLY A 390 20.40 -8.01 41.67
N ALA A 391 21.06 -8.05 42.82
CA ALA A 391 22.18 -8.96 43.07
C ALA A 391 21.73 -10.22 43.83
N GLU A 392 22.24 -11.40 43.43
CA GLU A 392 22.40 -12.59 44.29
C GLU A 392 23.58 -13.46 43.77
N PRO A 393 24.16 -14.36 44.59
CA PRO A 393 25.62 -14.31 44.79
C PRO A 393 26.47 -15.38 44.08
N SER A 394 27.75 -15.05 43.94
CA SER A 394 28.82 -15.90 43.39
C SER A 394 29.18 -17.12 44.25
N ARG A 395 29.35 -18.29 43.62
CA ARG A 395 30.00 -19.49 44.18
C ARG A 395 31.53 -19.48 43.87
N PRO A 396 32.39 -20.09 44.71
CA PRO A 396 33.85 -20.02 44.56
C PRO A 396 34.40 -20.99 43.50
N PRO A 397 35.64 -20.77 43.00
CA PRO A 397 36.22 -21.59 41.94
C PRO A 397 36.65 -22.98 42.44
N GLY A 398 35.92 -24.00 42.02
CA GLY A 398 36.24 -25.41 42.26
C GLY A 398 36.68 -26.12 40.98
N LYS A 399 37.85 -26.75 41.05
CA LYS A 399 38.44 -27.83 40.22
C LYS A 399 37.69 -28.26 38.94
N SER A 400 38.47 -28.42 37.87
CA SER A 400 38.07 -29.07 36.62
C SER A 400 37.59 -30.51 36.84
N GLU A 401 36.28 -30.70 36.98
CA GLU A 401 35.64 -32.01 36.83
C GLU A 401 35.38 -32.29 35.35
N GLU A 402 35.52 -33.54 34.97
CA GLU A 402 35.44 -33.99 33.58
C GLU A 402 34.05 -33.69 33.00
N THR A 403 34.01 -33.00 31.86
CA THR A 403 32.76 -32.70 31.16
C THR A 403 32.15 -33.99 30.63
N ALA A 404 31.25 -34.58 31.42
CA ALA A 404 30.31 -35.59 30.97
C ALA A 404 29.47 -35.01 29.83
N GLY A 405 29.91 -35.27 28.59
CA GLY A 405 29.40 -34.60 27.41
C GLY A 405 27.90 -34.83 27.25
N PHE A 406 27.14 -33.75 27.04
CA PHE A 406 25.69 -33.77 26.79
C PHE A 406 25.28 -34.52 25.50
N ILE A 407 26.23 -35.11 24.78
CA ILE A 407 26.07 -35.82 23.52
C ILE A 407 26.70 -37.20 23.68
N ASP A 408 25.93 -38.24 23.37
CA ASP A 408 26.45 -39.59 23.18
C ASP A 408 27.34 -39.63 21.91
N ILE A 409 28.64 -39.41 22.12
CA ILE A 409 29.66 -39.41 21.05
C ILE A 409 29.68 -40.76 20.29
N PRO A 410 29.62 -41.94 20.94
CA PRO A 410 29.42 -43.22 20.25
C PRO A 410 28.20 -43.25 19.31
N LEU A 411 27.02 -42.82 19.78
CA LEU A 411 25.79 -42.80 18.99
C LEU A 411 25.91 -41.86 17.79
N LEU A 412 26.39 -40.63 18.00
CA LEU A 412 26.61 -39.65 16.93
C LEU A 412 27.59 -40.20 15.88
N LYS A 413 28.69 -40.82 16.31
CA LYS A 413 29.68 -41.44 15.41
C LYS A 413 29.06 -42.56 14.57
N ALA A 414 28.16 -43.36 15.15
CA ALA A 414 27.41 -44.38 14.42
C ALA A 414 26.41 -43.79 13.41
N GLN A 415 25.71 -42.71 13.76
CA GLN A 415 24.79 -42.00 12.86
C GLN A 415 25.53 -41.33 11.68
N LEU A 416 26.60 -40.59 11.96
CA LEU A 416 27.44 -39.97 10.92
C LEU A 416 28.07 -41.01 9.98
N LYS A 417 28.46 -42.19 10.49
CA LYS A 417 28.95 -43.29 9.64
C LYS A 417 27.86 -43.80 8.68
N LYS A 418 26.60 -43.91 9.12
CA LYS A 418 25.46 -44.29 8.26
C LYS A 418 25.17 -43.23 7.19
N LEU A 419 25.22 -41.94 7.56
CA LEU A 419 25.04 -40.81 6.64
C LEU A 419 26.13 -40.76 5.56
N ARG A 420 27.41 -40.87 5.96
CA ARG A 420 28.55 -40.88 5.03
C ARG A 420 28.58 -42.09 4.10
N ALA A 421 28.15 -43.27 4.57
CA ALA A 421 28.12 -44.50 3.76
C ALA A 421 27.20 -44.41 2.52
N LYS A 422 26.33 -43.39 2.42
CA LYS A 422 25.47 -43.13 1.25
C LYS A 422 25.98 -42.01 0.33
N ASN A 423 27.23 -41.54 0.49
CA ASN A 423 27.87 -40.52 -0.36
C ASN A 423 27.05 -39.22 -0.51
N LEU A 424 26.28 -38.84 0.51
CA LEU A 424 25.61 -37.54 0.55
C LEU A 424 26.64 -36.43 0.79
N LYS A 425 26.98 -35.66 -0.25
CA LYS A 425 27.96 -34.56 -0.19
C LYS A 425 27.78 -33.62 1.02
N ALA A 426 26.53 -33.33 1.38
CA ALA A 426 26.20 -32.48 2.54
C ALA A 426 26.71 -33.00 3.90
N TRP A 427 26.99 -34.31 4.02
CA TRP A 427 27.45 -34.99 5.24
C TRP A 427 28.94 -35.36 5.23
N GLU A 428 29.69 -34.85 4.26
CA GLU A 428 31.16 -34.92 4.25
C GLU A 428 31.78 -34.09 5.38
N GLU A 429 32.98 -34.49 5.83
CA GLU A 429 33.69 -33.86 6.96
C GLU A 429 33.89 -32.36 6.75
N VAL A 430 34.29 -31.95 5.54
CA VAL A 430 34.57 -30.54 5.19
C VAL A 430 33.31 -29.69 5.29
N ASN A 431 32.18 -30.19 4.80
CA ASN A 431 30.91 -29.48 4.79
C ASN A 431 30.30 -29.39 6.20
N LEU A 432 30.42 -30.45 7.00
CA LEU A 432 30.03 -30.43 8.42
C LEU A 432 30.87 -29.47 9.25
N LEU A 433 32.18 -29.41 9.04
CA LEU A 433 33.05 -28.44 9.72
C LEU A 433 32.72 -26.99 9.30
N SER A 434 32.44 -26.75 8.02
CA SER A 434 31.98 -25.45 7.53
C SER A 434 30.64 -25.03 8.15
N TYR A 435 29.69 -25.96 8.26
CA TYR A 435 28.39 -25.75 8.92
C TYR A 435 28.54 -25.45 10.42
N LEU A 436 29.37 -26.21 11.14
CA LEU A 436 29.60 -25.98 12.58
C LEU A 436 30.26 -24.61 12.84
N LYS A 437 31.22 -24.22 11.98
CA LYS A 437 31.87 -22.91 12.03
C LYS A 437 30.91 -21.76 11.69
N SER A 438 30.07 -21.89 10.68
CA SER A 438 29.14 -20.81 10.27
C SER A 438 27.95 -20.66 11.22
N PHE A 439 27.35 -21.77 11.66
CA PHE A 439 26.10 -21.77 12.41
C PHE A 439 26.29 -21.64 13.92
N TYR A 440 27.30 -22.30 14.49
CA TYR A 440 27.57 -22.29 15.94
C TYR A 440 28.83 -21.50 16.33
N LYS A 441 29.59 -20.97 15.36
CA LYS A 441 30.87 -20.26 15.58
C LYS A 441 31.93 -21.11 16.29
N VAL A 442 31.88 -22.43 16.11
CA VAL A 442 32.80 -23.39 16.73
C VAL A 442 33.77 -23.97 15.71
N GLU A 443 35.06 -23.99 16.06
CA GLU A 443 36.13 -24.57 15.23
C GLU A 443 36.73 -25.81 15.87
N GLY A 444 37.08 -26.79 15.04
CA GLY A 444 37.76 -28.03 15.42
C GLY A 444 38.37 -28.71 14.19
N LYS A 445 39.36 -29.57 14.39
CA LYS A 445 40.03 -30.30 13.30
C LYS A 445 39.21 -31.49 12.81
N THR A 446 38.29 -31.97 13.63
CA THR A 446 37.34 -33.05 13.31
C THR A 446 35.94 -32.66 13.76
N VAL A 447 34.92 -33.24 13.13
CA VAL A 447 33.52 -32.98 13.51
C VAL A 447 33.26 -33.29 15.00
N LEU A 448 33.89 -34.34 15.54
CA LEU A 448 33.73 -34.72 16.95
C LEU A 448 34.36 -33.70 17.91
N GLU A 449 35.53 -33.14 17.57
CA GLU A 449 36.19 -32.10 18.38
C GLU A 449 35.40 -30.78 18.37
N ALA A 450 34.81 -30.41 17.24
CA ALA A 450 33.94 -29.24 17.15
C ALA A 450 32.62 -29.47 17.92
N VAL A 451 32.00 -30.65 17.77
CA VAL A 451 30.75 -30.99 18.48
C VAL A 451 30.93 -31.04 20.00
N ALA A 452 32.09 -31.47 20.51
CA ALA A 452 32.40 -31.48 21.93
C ALA A 452 32.52 -30.08 22.57
N LYS A 453 32.62 -29.01 21.77
CA LYS A 453 32.68 -27.60 22.21
C LYS A 453 31.32 -26.89 22.11
N LEU A 454 30.25 -27.57 21.69
CA LEU A 454 28.90 -27.00 21.62
C LEU A 454 28.29 -26.88 23.02
N ASP A 455 27.51 -25.82 23.25
CA ASP A 455 26.61 -25.73 24.39
C ASP A 455 25.45 -26.74 24.28
N GLN A 456 24.74 -26.98 25.39
CA GLN A 456 23.66 -27.96 25.45
C GLN A 456 22.51 -27.69 24.44
N GLY A 457 22.23 -26.42 24.12
CA GLY A 457 21.21 -26.05 23.15
C GLY A 457 21.64 -26.36 21.72
N ALA A 458 22.84 -25.90 21.35
CA ALA A 458 23.44 -26.18 20.04
C ALA A 458 23.67 -27.69 19.81
N ALA A 459 24.12 -28.41 20.84
CA ALA A 459 24.26 -29.86 20.87
C ALA A 459 22.95 -30.57 20.53
N THR A 460 21.86 -30.18 21.21
CA THR A 460 20.53 -30.77 21.01
C THR A 460 19.99 -30.46 19.61
N HIS A 461 20.17 -29.23 19.12
CA HIS A 461 19.77 -28.83 17.77
C HIS A 461 20.55 -29.59 16.69
N PHE A 462 21.87 -29.77 16.85
CA PHE A 462 22.69 -30.55 15.92
C PHE A 462 22.29 -32.02 15.90
N MET A 463 22.11 -32.64 17.07
CA MET A 463 21.65 -34.04 17.18
C MET A 463 20.27 -34.24 16.54
N LYS A 464 19.34 -33.31 16.72
CA LYS A 464 18.04 -33.35 16.06
C LYS A 464 18.18 -33.32 14.54
N ARG A 465 18.98 -32.40 13.99
CA ARG A 465 19.22 -32.30 12.53
C ARG A 465 19.87 -33.57 11.94
N VAL A 466 20.77 -34.22 12.68
CA VAL A 466 21.32 -35.54 12.34
C VAL A 466 20.23 -36.61 12.32
N GLN A 467 19.36 -36.64 13.33
CA GLN A 467 18.27 -37.62 13.43
C GLN A 467 17.20 -37.43 12.34
N ASP A 468 16.75 -36.19 12.09
CA ASP A 468 15.75 -35.84 11.07
C ASP A 468 16.22 -36.18 9.64
N SER A 469 17.53 -36.37 9.44
CA SER A 469 18.14 -36.76 8.17
C SER A 469 18.26 -38.28 7.96
N LEU A 470 18.05 -39.09 9.01
CA LEU A 470 18.07 -40.57 8.90
C LEU A 470 16.81 -41.17 8.26
N PRO A 471 15.58 -40.60 8.37
CA PRO A 471 14.40 -41.03 7.62
C PRO A 471 14.51 -40.81 6.11
N ILE A 472 15.13 -39.71 5.66
CA ILE A 472 15.39 -39.37 4.24
C ILE A 472 16.26 -40.44 3.54
N ILE A 473 16.88 -41.31 4.34
CA ILE A 473 17.81 -42.36 3.96
C ILE A 473 17.15 -43.75 3.89
N LYS A 474 15.88 -43.92 4.28
CA LYS A 474 15.13 -45.16 4.07
C LYS A 474 14.52 -45.20 2.67
#